data_AF-A0A923M5N0-F1
#
_entry.id   AF-A0A923M5N0-F1
#
_cell.length_a   1.000
_cell.length_b   1.000
_cell.length_c   1.000
_cell.angle_alpha   90.00
_cell.angle_beta   90.00
_cell.angle_gamma   90.00
#
_symmetry.space_group_name_H-M   'P 1'
#
loop_
_entity.id
_entity.type
_entity.pdbx_description
1 polymer ?
#
loop_
_entity_poly.entity_id
_entity_poly.type
_entity_poly.pdbx_seq_one_letter_code
_entity_poly.pdbx_strand_id
1 'polypeptide(L)'
;MNRQQQIDEFLVQAHRLAVVRLREHPERLGDVAALMDRWRQLNGSTRADVYRDEWDELIAEGVDAIERVVCADTEHAAVLRSVSPISVLITQQERGEMLRRVRQAR
;
A
#
# COMPACT_ATOMS: atom_id res chain seq x y z
N MET A 1 7.12 22.40 -0.68
CA MET A 1 6.24 21.22 -0.60
C MET A 1 5.26 21.36 0.57
N ASN A 2 3.96 21.15 0.35
CA ASN A 2 2.94 21.18 1.40
C ASN A 2 2.85 19.82 2.13
N ARG A 3 2.06 19.75 3.23
CA ARG A 3 1.93 18.52 4.04
C ARG A 3 1.31 17.36 3.26
N GLN A 4 0.38 17.64 2.35
CA GLN A 4 -0.28 16.60 1.56
C GLN A 4 0.71 15.95 0.59
N GLN A 5 1.47 16.76 -0.15
CA GLN A 5 2.52 16.30 -1.05
C GLN A 5 3.57 15.45 -0.33
N GLN A 6 3.93 15.80 0.92
CA GLN A 6 4.82 14.98 1.74
C GLN A 6 4.22 13.60 2.10
N ILE A 7 2.92 13.55 2.39
CA ILE A 7 2.23 12.29 2.67
C ILE A 7 2.20 11.45 1.39
N ASP A 8 1.86 12.05 0.26
CA ASP A 8 1.77 11.35 -1.02
C ASP A 8 3.12 10.78 -1.45
N GLU A 9 4.19 11.58 -1.35
CA GLU A 9 5.55 11.13 -1.65
C GLU A 9 6.00 9.99 -0.73
N PHE A 10 5.73 10.11 0.58
CA PHE A 10 5.98 9.04 1.54
C PHE A 10 5.22 7.76 1.15
N LEU A 11 3.94 7.87 0.81
CA LEU A 11 3.13 6.72 0.43
C LEU A 11 3.68 6.05 -0.84
N VAL A 12 4.10 6.81 -1.85
CA VAL A 12 4.72 6.25 -3.05
C VAL A 12 6.01 5.50 -2.72
N GLN A 13 6.91 6.10 -1.93
CA GLN A 13 8.16 5.45 -1.52
C GLN A 13 7.92 4.17 -0.72
N ALA A 14 6.95 4.21 0.19
CA ALA A 14 6.52 3.07 0.98
C ALA A 14 6.05 1.92 0.08
N HIS A 15 5.14 2.20 -0.86
CA HIS A 15 4.58 1.17 -1.74
C HIS A 15 5.63 0.57 -2.68
N ARG A 16 6.58 1.36 -3.17
CA ARG A 16 7.71 0.83 -3.94
C ARG A 16 8.55 -0.16 -3.13
N LEU A 17 8.86 0.15 -1.87
CA LEU A 17 9.57 -0.79 -1.01
C LEU A 17 8.75 -2.06 -0.72
N ALA A 18 7.45 -1.91 -0.47
CA ALA A 18 6.56 -3.04 -0.25
C ALA A 18 6.51 -3.97 -1.48
N VAL A 19 6.44 -3.41 -2.69
CA VAL A 19 6.49 -4.18 -3.95
C VAL A 19 7.81 -4.92 -4.11
N VAL A 20 8.95 -4.27 -3.83
CA VAL A 20 10.26 -4.94 -3.87
C VAL A 20 10.28 -6.17 -2.96
N ARG A 21 9.74 -6.05 -1.74
CA ARG A 21 9.62 -7.18 -0.81
C ARG A 21 8.71 -8.28 -1.29
N LEU A 22 7.60 -7.93 -1.93
CA LEU A 22 6.69 -8.91 -2.51
C LEU A 22 7.34 -9.64 -3.70
N ARG A 23 8.23 -8.97 -4.45
CA ARG A 23 9.01 -9.64 -5.50
C ARG A 23 10.05 -10.60 -4.92
N GLU A 24 10.72 -10.21 -3.83
CA GLU A 24 11.68 -11.06 -3.13
C GLU A 24 11.01 -12.23 -2.42
N HIS A 25 9.79 -12.00 -1.90
CA HIS A 25 9.02 -12.95 -1.11
C HIS A 25 7.55 -13.00 -1.56
N PRO A 26 7.24 -13.59 -2.74
CA PRO A 26 5.88 -13.65 -3.27
C PRO A 26 4.90 -14.39 -2.35
N GLU A 27 5.39 -15.31 -1.52
CA GLU A 27 4.61 -16.04 -0.53
C GLU A 27 3.88 -15.12 0.46
N ARG A 28 4.42 -13.92 0.70
CA ARG A 28 3.82 -12.93 1.61
C ARG A 28 2.51 -12.34 1.08
N LEU A 29 2.19 -12.53 -0.20
CA LEU A 29 0.85 -12.20 -0.70
C LEU A 29 -0.24 -12.98 0.03
N GLY A 30 0.03 -14.24 0.44
CA GLY A 30 -0.89 -15.03 1.25
C GLY A 30 -1.17 -14.40 2.61
N ASP A 31 -0.15 -13.83 3.25
CA ASP A 31 -0.30 -13.12 4.53
C ASP A 31 -1.16 -11.85 4.38
N VAL A 32 -0.98 -11.13 3.26
CA VAL A 32 -1.76 -9.93 2.93
C VAL A 32 -3.22 -10.29 2.63
N ALA A 33 -3.47 -11.36 1.87
CA ALA A 33 -4.82 -11.86 1.63
C ALA A 33 -5.51 -12.26 2.95
N ALA A 34 -4.81 -12.99 3.82
CA ALA A 34 -5.34 -13.36 5.14
C ALA A 34 -5.61 -12.14 6.04
N LEU A 35 -4.83 -11.05 5.89
CA LEU A 35 -5.10 -9.78 6.57
C LEU A 35 -6.39 -9.14 6.06
N MET A 36 -6.59 -9.13 4.75
CA MET A 36 -7.80 -8.61 4.11
C MET A 36 -9.06 -9.35 4.59
N ASP A 37 -9.02 -10.69 4.63
CA ASP A 37 -10.11 -11.52 5.15
C ASP A 37 -10.46 -11.17 6.60
N ARG A 38 -9.44 -11.01 7.46
CA ARG A 38 -9.65 -10.60 8.86
C ARG A 38 -10.31 -9.23 8.94
N TRP A 39 -9.88 -8.27 8.13
CA TRP A 39 -10.48 -6.93 8.12
C TRP A 39 -11.94 -6.95 7.66
N ARG A 40 -12.30 -7.83 6.72
CA ARG A 40 -13.67 -8.02 6.24
C ARG A 40 -14.59 -8.55 7.34
N GLN A 41 -14.11 -9.52 8.12
CA GLN A 41 -14.85 -10.07 9.24
C GLN A 41 -15.09 -9.07 10.38
N LEU A 42 -14.15 -8.13 10.59
CA LEU A 42 -14.20 -7.18 11.71
C LEU A 42 -15.04 -5.92 11.44
N ASN A 43 -15.07 -5.40 10.21
CA ASN A 43 -15.55 -4.03 9.97
C ASN A 43 -16.96 -3.92 9.38
N GLY A 44 -17.64 -5.04 9.08
CA GLY A 44 -18.92 -5.01 8.36
C GLY A 44 -18.79 -4.37 6.97
N SER A 45 -19.88 -4.33 6.20
CA SER A 45 -19.85 -3.72 4.87
C SER A 45 -19.88 -2.19 4.95
N THR A 46 -18.96 -1.52 4.27
CA THR A 46 -18.84 -0.07 4.19
C THR A 46 -18.73 0.43 2.75
N ARG A 47 -18.93 1.73 2.50
CA ARG A 47 -18.66 2.32 1.17
C ARG A 47 -17.21 2.19 0.71
N ALA A 48 -16.27 1.93 1.62
CA ALA A 48 -14.87 1.71 1.29
C ALA A 48 -14.59 0.29 0.76
N ASP A 49 -15.61 -0.58 0.71
CA ASP A 49 -15.46 -1.96 0.26
C ASP A 49 -15.05 -2.06 -1.21
N VAL A 50 -15.40 -1.09 -2.05
CA VAL A 50 -14.97 -1.06 -3.47
C VAL A 50 -13.45 -1.09 -3.60
N TYR A 51 -12.73 -0.33 -2.78
CA TYR A 51 -11.27 -0.34 -2.80
C TYR A 51 -10.69 -1.61 -2.16
N ARG A 52 -11.44 -2.26 -1.26
CA ARG A 52 -11.03 -3.55 -0.68
C ARG A 52 -11.16 -4.68 -1.70
N ASP A 53 -12.27 -4.72 -2.42
CA ASP A 53 -12.52 -5.69 -3.46
C ASP A 53 -11.49 -5.52 -4.60
N GLU A 54 -11.17 -4.28 -4.97
CA GLU A 54 -10.08 -4.01 -5.90
C GLU A 54 -8.71 -4.49 -5.38
N TRP A 55 -8.42 -4.31 -4.09
CA TRP A 55 -7.20 -4.88 -3.51
C TRP A 55 -7.17 -6.41 -3.57
N ASP A 56 -8.29 -7.08 -3.36
CA ASP A 56 -8.39 -8.53 -3.46
C ASP A 56 -8.14 -9.00 -4.91
N GLU A 57 -8.70 -8.30 -5.91
CA GLU A 57 -8.42 -8.54 -7.32
C GLU A 57 -6.91 -8.37 -7.64
N LEU A 58 -6.30 -7.27 -7.18
CA LEU A 58 -4.87 -7.03 -7.39
C LEU A 58 -3.98 -8.08 -6.71
N ILE A 59 -4.34 -8.52 -5.51
CA ILE A 59 -3.61 -9.58 -4.80
C ILE A 59 -3.73 -10.91 -5.54
N ALA A 60 -4.91 -11.22 -6.09
CA ALA A 60 -5.14 -12.43 -6.88
C ALA A 60 -4.40 -12.40 -8.23
N GLU A 61 -4.29 -11.23 -8.88
CA GLU A 61 -3.50 -11.03 -10.09
C GLU A 61 -1.98 -11.08 -9.84
N GLY A 62 -1.54 -10.74 -8.62
CA GLY A 62 -0.16 -10.86 -8.17
C GLY A 62 0.65 -9.56 -8.21
N VAL A 63 1.94 -9.68 -7.92
CA VAL A 63 2.82 -8.55 -7.59
C VAL A 63 2.94 -7.51 -8.71
N ASP A 64 2.95 -7.94 -9.97
CA ASP A 64 3.07 -7.02 -11.11
C ASP A 64 1.81 -6.17 -11.30
N ALA A 65 0.63 -6.70 -10.99
CA ALA A 65 -0.62 -5.93 -11.00
C ALA A 65 -0.64 -4.88 -9.90
N ILE A 66 -0.24 -5.30 -8.68
CA ILE A 66 -0.07 -4.40 -7.55
C ILE A 66 0.88 -3.26 -7.91
N GLU A 67 2.09 -3.56 -8.41
CA GLU A 67 3.09 -2.53 -8.75
C GLU A 67 2.53 -1.51 -9.73
N ARG A 68 1.91 -1.98 -10.82
CA ARG A 68 1.36 -1.14 -11.89
C ARG A 68 0.40 -0.10 -11.33
N VAL A 69 -0.48 -0.51 -10.42
CA VAL A 69 -1.50 0.37 -9.85
C VAL A 69 -0.93 1.27 -8.77
N VAL A 70 -0.19 0.72 -7.80
CA VAL A 70 0.29 1.52 -6.65
C VAL A 70 1.41 2.47 -7.01
N CYS A 71 2.12 2.26 -8.12
CA CYS A 71 3.14 3.16 -8.63
C CYS A 71 2.63 4.17 -9.66
N ALA A 72 1.36 4.06 -10.09
CA ALA A 72 0.77 5.02 -10.99
C ALA A 72 0.61 6.40 -10.32
N ASP A 73 0.82 7.45 -11.12
CA ASP A 73 0.62 8.84 -10.71
C ASP A 73 -0.81 9.29 -11.05
N THR A 74 -1.78 8.68 -10.39
CA THR A 74 -3.21 8.97 -10.55
C THR A 74 -3.87 9.20 -9.19
N GLU A 75 -4.99 9.93 -9.18
CA GLU A 75 -5.79 10.13 -7.97
C GLU A 75 -6.28 8.79 -7.40
N HIS A 76 -6.71 7.88 -8.28
CA HIS A 76 -7.13 6.53 -7.89
C HIS A 76 -6.02 5.75 -7.17
N ALA A 77 -4.79 5.80 -7.71
CA ALA A 77 -3.65 5.17 -7.07
C ALA A 77 -3.32 5.82 -5.71
N ALA A 78 -3.51 7.13 -5.56
CA ALA A 78 -3.34 7.81 -4.27
C ALA A 78 -4.37 7.32 -3.24
N VAL A 79 -5.63 7.14 -3.66
CA VAL A 79 -6.68 6.57 -2.79
C VAL A 79 -6.34 5.15 -2.39
N LEU A 80 -5.97 4.27 -3.34
CA LEU A 80 -5.58 2.89 -3.04
C LEU A 80 -4.39 2.81 -2.07
N ARG A 81 -3.37 3.65 -2.27
CA ARG A 81 -2.23 3.74 -1.34
C ARG A 81 -2.64 4.13 0.08
N SER A 82 -3.67 4.97 0.23
CA SER A 82 -4.15 5.41 1.54
C SER A 82 -4.87 4.33 2.35
N VAL A 83 -5.47 3.34 1.66
CA VAL A 83 -6.20 2.21 2.26
C VAL A 83 -5.48 0.86 2.08
N SER A 84 -4.17 0.91 1.88
CA SER A 84 -3.36 -0.22 1.42
C SER A 84 -3.07 -1.29 2.48
N PRO A 85 -3.32 -2.58 2.17
CA PRO A 85 -2.97 -3.69 3.05
C PRO A 85 -1.49 -4.06 2.99
N ILE A 86 -0.78 -3.76 1.90
CA ILE A 86 0.65 -4.11 1.75
C ILE A 86 1.59 -3.18 2.53
N SER A 87 1.06 -2.10 3.10
CA SER A 87 1.84 -1.17 3.92
C SER A 87 2.37 -1.81 5.22
N VAL A 88 1.84 -2.97 5.63
CA VAL A 88 2.34 -3.77 6.77
C VAL A 88 3.67 -4.46 6.49
N LEU A 89 4.08 -4.54 5.22
CA LEU A 89 5.36 -5.13 4.81
C LEU A 89 6.56 -4.22 5.11
N ILE A 90 6.29 -3.00 5.60
CA ILE A 90 7.29 -2.00 5.95
C ILE A 90 7.36 -1.88 7.47
N THR A 91 8.57 -1.97 8.00
CA THR A 91 8.81 -1.86 9.44
C THR A 91 8.59 -0.42 9.93
N GLN A 92 8.36 -0.27 11.24
CA GLN A 92 8.22 1.07 11.84
C GLN A 92 9.50 1.90 11.73
N GLN A 93 10.67 1.25 11.80
CA GLN A 93 11.96 1.92 11.61
C GLN A 93 12.06 2.55 10.21
N GLU A 94 11.74 1.78 9.17
CA GLU A 94 11.80 2.23 7.78
C GLU A 94 10.79 3.32 7.49
N ARG A 95 9.57 3.19 8.03
CA ARG A 95 8.57 4.27 7.98
C ARG A 95 9.14 5.56 8.56
N GLY A 96 9.82 5.47 9.71
CA GLY A 96 10.48 6.61 10.34
C GLY A 96 11.60 7.21 9.47
N GLU A 97 12.42 6.37 8.84
CA GLU A 97 13.49 6.80 7.93
C GLU A 97 12.94 7.50 6.68
N MET A 98 11.92 6.94 6.03
CA MET A 98 11.27 7.56 4.87
C MET A 98 10.63 8.90 5.22
N LEU A 99 9.90 8.97 6.34
CA LEU A 99 9.30 10.23 6.81
C LEU A 99 10.35 11.30 7.10
N ARG A 100 11.52 10.93 7.63
CA ARG A 100 12.64 11.87 7.81
C ARG A 100 13.18 12.37 6.48
N ARG A 101 13.40 11.48 5.50
CA ARG A 101 13.90 11.84 4.16
C ARG A 101 12.97 12.84 3.45
N VAL A 102 11.67 12.55 3.44
CA VAL A 102 10.66 13.44 2.80
C VAL A 102 10.57 14.82 3.48
N ARG A 103 10.78 14.89 4.80
CA ARG A 103 10.83 16.18 5.52
C ARG A 103 12.10 16.98 5.22
N GLN A 104 13.21 16.30 4.94
CA GLN A 104 14.52 16.89 4.68
C GLN A 104 14.72 17.30 3.22
N ALA A 105 13.93 16.76 2.28
CA ALA A 105 13.94 17.12 0.85
C ALA A 105 13.35 18.52 0.56
N ARG A 106 13.64 19.50 1.41
CA ARG A 106 13.19 20.89 1.31
C ARG A 106 14.01 21.70 0.31
#